data_AF-A0A7W9DHQ0-F1
#
_entry.id   AF-A0A7W9DHQ0-F1
#
_cell.length_a   1.000
_cell.length_b   1.000
_cell.length_c   1.000
_cell.angle_alpha   90.00
_cell.angle_beta   90.00
_cell.angle_gamma   90.00
#
_symmetry.space_group_name_H-M   'P 1'
#
loop_
_entity.id
_entity.type
_entity.pdbx_description
1 polymer ?
#
loop_
_entity_poly.entity_id
_entity_poly.type
_entity_poly.pdbx_seq_one_letter_code
_entity_poly.pdbx_strand_id
1 'polypeptide(L)'
;MTSIFNGYPTEKELRRRISNQLSWRNTTEVALLWHGYLNALLEWGLIDVNIYHSLQEVLPRIGMKESYEQALDEQLDPEQEKEFDKKMEAGVSSAIQTRPQP
;
A
#
# COMPACT_ATOMS: atom_id res chain seq x y z
N MET A 1 -20.23 16.31 12.49
CA MET A 1 -19.94 17.06 11.26
C MET A 1 -18.49 16.81 10.89
N THR A 2 -18.21 16.01 9.87
CA THR A 2 -16.84 15.82 9.35
C THR A 2 -16.52 17.02 8.46
N SER A 3 -15.75 17.95 9.01
CA SER A 3 -15.28 19.13 8.28
C SER A 3 -14.41 18.68 7.11
N ILE A 4 -14.87 18.96 5.89
CA ILE A 4 -14.04 18.92 4.69
C ILE A 4 -13.22 20.21 4.73
N PHE A 5 -12.09 20.20 5.42
CA PHE A 5 -11.10 21.26 5.22
C PHE A 5 -10.38 20.93 3.89
N ASN A 6 -10.57 21.78 2.87
CA ASN A 6 -9.91 21.81 1.55
C ASN A 6 -10.41 20.90 0.40
N GLY A 7 -11.49 20.14 0.54
CA GLY A 7 -12.04 19.34 -0.58
C GLY A 7 -11.30 18.02 -0.85
N TYR A 8 -10.21 17.76 -0.14
CA TYR A 8 -9.47 16.50 -0.18
C TYR A 8 -10.01 15.49 0.85
N PRO A 9 -9.92 14.18 0.56
CA PRO A 9 -10.34 13.15 1.50
C PRO A 9 -9.39 13.10 2.72
N THR A 10 -9.97 13.00 3.92
CA THR A 10 -9.20 12.81 5.17
C THR A 10 -8.66 11.38 5.27
N GLU A 11 -7.64 11.14 6.10
CA GLU A 11 -7.16 9.78 6.39
C GLU A 11 -8.31 8.84 6.79
N LYS A 12 -9.20 9.29 7.69
CA LYS A 12 -10.37 8.51 8.12
C LYS A 12 -11.28 8.12 6.95
N GLU A 13 -11.49 9.05 6.01
CA GLU A 13 -12.31 8.81 4.83
C GLU A 13 -11.62 7.86 3.85
N LEU A 14 -10.31 8.04 3.61
CA LEU A 14 -9.50 7.14 2.78
C LEU A 14 -9.52 5.72 3.34
N ARG A 15 -9.20 5.55 4.63
CA ARG A 15 -9.22 4.24 5.32
C ARG A 15 -10.58 3.57 5.17
N ARG A 16 -11.67 4.30 5.42
CA ARG A 16 -13.05 3.78 5.28
C ARG A 16 -13.33 3.31 3.85
N ARG A 17 -12.92 4.08 2.84
CA ARG A 17 -13.13 3.72 1.42
C ARG A 17 -12.34 2.49 1.02
N ILE A 18 -11.06 2.44 1.40
CA ILE A 18 -10.17 1.29 1.17
C ILE A 18 -10.80 0.03 1.77
N SER A 19 -11.13 0.06 3.06
CA SER A 19 -11.70 -1.11 3.75
C SER A 19 -13.03 -1.56 3.14
N ASN A 20 -13.92 -0.62 2.79
CA ASN A 20 -15.19 -0.95 2.15
C ASN A 20 -14.97 -1.63 0.79
N GLN A 21 -14.13 -1.06 -0.07
CA GLN A 21 -13.91 -1.62 -1.40
C GLN A 21 -13.22 -2.99 -1.34
N LEU A 22 -12.21 -3.15 -0.47
CA LEU A 22 -11.56 -4.45 -0.25
C LEU A 22 -12.53 -5.49 0.30
N SER A 23 -13.50 -5.09 1.14
CA SER A 23 -14.53 -6.02 1.62
C SER A 23 -15.49 -6.51 0.53
N TRP A 24 -15.68 -5.71 -0.54
CA TRP A 24 -16.50 -6.11 -1.69
C TRP A 24 -15.69 -6.91 -2.70
N ARG A 25 -14.42 -6.53 -2.91
CA ARG A 25 -13.51 -7.13 -3.88
C ARG A 25 -12.07 -7.08 -3.36
N ASN A 26 -11.64 -8.19 -2.76
CA ASN A 26 -10.27 -8.36 -2.31
C ASN A 26 -9.41 -8.99 -3.44
N THR A 27 -9.19 -8.24 -4.52
CA THR A 27 -8.39 -8.69 -5.68
C THR A 27 -7.12 -7.86 -5.82
N THR A 28 -6.12 -8.42 -6.52
CA THR A 28 -4.85 -7.75 -6.81
C THR A 28 -5.07 -6.39 -7.48
N GLU A 29 -6.00 -6.31 -8.43
CA GLU A 29 -6.26 -5.10 -9.21
C GLU A 29 -6.82 -3.98 -8.33
N VAL A 30 -7.71 -4.30 -7.38
CA VAL A 30 -8.26 -3.32 -6.43
C VAL A 30 -7.17 -2.84 -5.47
N ALA A 31 -6.31 -3.76 -5.00
CA ALA A 31 -5.17 -3.39 -4.17
C ALA A 31 -4.21 -2.45 -4.91
N LEU A 32 -3.83 -2.78 -6.14
CA LEU A 32 -2.96 -1.95 -6.98
C LEU A 32 -3.54 -0.58 -7.29
N LEU A 33 -4.85 -0.50 -7.55
CA LEU A 33 -5.52 0.79 -7.75
C LEU A 33 -5.39 1.68 -6.52
N TRP A 34 -5.55 1.12 -5.32
CA TRP A 34 -5.37 1.87 -4.08
C TRP A 34 -3.92 2.21 -3.80
N HIS A 35 -2.97 1.31 -4.09
CA HIS A 35 -1.54 1.60 -3.98
C HIS A 35 -1.15 2.80 -4.85
N GLY A 36 -1.50 2.76 -6.15
CA GLY A 36 -1.23 3.86 -7.07
C GLY A 36 -1.92 5.16 -6.65
N TYR A 37 -3.18 5.09 -6.20
CA TYR A 37 -3.90 6.28 -5.74
C TYR A 37 -3.25 6.92 -4.50
N LEU A 38 -2.84 6.12 -3.51
CA LEU A 38 -2.13 6.64 -2.33
C LEU A 38 -0.76 7.21 -2.71
N ASN A 39 -0.05 6.59 -3.66
CA ASN A 39 1.24 7.09 -4.13
C ASN A 39 1.10 8.48 -4.78
N ALA A 40 0.10 8.65 -5.67
CA ALA A 40 -0.17 9.95 -6.28
C ALA A 40 -0.54 11.02 -5.25
N LEU A 41 -1.34 10.69 -4.23
CA LEU A 41 -1.67 11.63 -3.15
C LEU A 41 -0.43 12.07 -2.35
N LEU A 42 0.51 11.16 -2.11
CA LEU A 42 1.78 11.46 -1.44
C LEU A 42 2.67 12.35 -2.32
N GLU A 43 2.86 11.98 -3.59
CA GLU A 43 3.71 12.73 -4.54
C GLU A 43 3.20 14.14 -4.79
N TRP A 44 1.88 14.35 -4.82
CA TRP A 44 1.27 15.66 -4.97
C TRP A 44 1.21 16.47 -3.65
N GLY A 45 1.71 15.92 -2.55
CA GLY A 45 1.71 16.57 -1.24
C GLY A 45 0.32 16.75 -0.63
N LEU A 46 -0.65 15.93 -1.03
CA LEU A 46 -2.03 15.97 -0.53
C LEU A 46 -2.21 15.17 0.77
N ILE A 47 -1.31 14.23 1.03
CA ILE A 47 -1.18 13.53 2.31
C ILE A 47 0.29 13.53 2.74
N ASP A 48 0.53 13.50 4.04
CA ASP A 48 1.87 13.33 4.59
C ASP A 48 2.32 11.86 4.62
N VAL A 49 3.62 11.67 4.78
CA VAL A 49 4.26 10.35 4.83
C VAL A 49 3.70 9.45 5.95
N ASN A 50 3.28 10.04 7.08
CA ASN A 50 2.72 9.26 8.19
C ASN A 50 1.32 8.75 7.85
N ILE A 51 0.48 9.59 7.24
CA ILE A 51 -0.83 9.19 6.72
C ILE A 51 -0.66 8.11 5.64
N TYR A 52 0.30 8.27 4.73
CA TYR A 52 0.59 7.27 3.70
C TYR A 52 0.91 5.89 4.31
N HIS A 53 1.85 5.83 5.25
CA HIS A 53 2.21 4.58 5.92
C HIS A 53 1.03 3.98 6.69
N SER A 54 0.27 4.79 7.43
CA SER A 54 -0.94 4.36 8.15
C SER A 54 -1.97 3.71 7.20
N LEU A 55 -2.14 4.27 5.99
CA LEU A 55 -3.07 3.76 4.98
C LEU A 55 -2.51 2.54 4.24
N GLN A 56 -1.20 2.41 4.07
CA GLN A 56 -0.61 1.19 3.49
C GLN A 56 -0.85 -0.04 4.38
N GLU A 57 -0.92 0.10 5.70
CA GLU A 57 -1.15 -1.02 6.62
C GLU A 57 -2.51 -1.71 6.43
N VAL A 58 -3.51 -1.01 5.87
CA VAL A 58 -4.82 -1.60 5.56
C VAL A 58 -4.88 -2.25 4.18
N LEU A 59 -3.88 -2.04 3.33
CA LEU A 59 -3.83 -2.67 2.02
C LEU A 59 -3.28 -4.11 2.15
N PRO A 60 -3.86 -5.07 1.40
CA PRO A 60 -3.36 -6.43 1.38
C PRO A 60 -1.96 -6.43 0.76
N ARG A 61 -1.07 -7.29 1.25
CA ARG A 61 0.28 -7.50 0.68
C ARG A 61 0.23 -8.34 -0.61
N ILE A 62 -0.70 -8.02 -1.51
CA ILE A 62 -0.90 -8.69 -2.79
C ILE A 62 -0.49 -7.69 -3.88
N GLY A 63 0.21 -8.16 -4.91
CA GLY A 63 0.67 -7.29 -5.99
C GLY A 63 1.82 -6.37 -5.56
N MET A 64 2.61 -6.74 -4.55
CA MET A 64 3.68 -5.87 -4.04
C MET A 64 4.74 -5.58 -5.10
N LYS A 65 5.01 -6.52 -6.01
CA LYS A 65 5.94 -6.34 -7.13
C LYS A 65 5.40 -5.31 -8.11
N GLU A 66 4.16 -5.50 -8.53
CA GLU A 66 3.46 -4.61 -9.47
C GLU A 66 3.28 -3.20 -8.87
N SER A 67 3.05 -3.10 -7.56
CA SER A 67 3.02 -1.83 -6.83
C SER A 67 4.39 -1.13 -6.82
N TYR A 68 5.47 -1.90 -6.72
CA TYR A 68 6.84 -1.38 -6.81
C TYR A 68 7.17 -0.91 -8.23
N GLU A 69 6.80 -1.68 -9.26
CA GLU A 69 6.89 -1.28 -10.66
C GLU A 69 6.09 -0.01 -10.95
N GLN A 70 4.86 0.09 -10.43
CA GLN A 70 4.02 1.30 -10.54
C GLN A 70 4.69 2.53 -9.94
N ALA A 71 5.43 2.38 -8.84
CA ALA A 71 6.14 3.50 -8.21
C ALA A 71 7.39 3.91 -8.98
N LEU A 72 8.02 2.99 -9.73
CA LEU A 72 9.19 3.28 -10.55
C LEU A 72 8.82 3.79 -11.96
N ASP A 73 7.56 3.62 -12.37
CA ASP A 73 7.10 3.84 -13.76
C ASP A 73 7.87 2.98 -14.79
N GLU A 74 8.38 1.82 -14.34
CA GLU A 74 9.12 0.86 -15.15
C GLU A 74 8.90 -0.57 -14.65
N GLN A 75 9.04 -1.54 -15.57
CA GLN A 75 9.10 -2.95 -15.19
C GLN A 75 10.46 -3.26 -14.57
N LEU A 76 10.47 -4.12 -13.56
CA LEU A 76 11.72 -4.60 -13.01
C LEU A 76 12.46 -5.46 -14.04
N ASP A 77 13.76 -5.23 -14.15
CA ASP A 77 14.64 -6.15 -14.84
C ASP A 77 14.84 -7.45 -14.03
N PRO A 78 15.37 -8.52 -14.65
CA PRO A 78 15.52 -9.82 -13.97
C PRO A 78 16.47 -9.83 -12.76
N GLU A 79 17.37 -8.86 -12.64
CA GLU A 79 18.25 -8.72 -11.48
C GLU A 79 17.52 -8.00 -10.33
N GLN A 80 16.81 -6.93 -10.66
CA GLN A 80 15.93 -6.21 -9.73
C GLN A 80 14.81 -7.09 -9.18
N GLU A 81 14.21 -7.95 -10.02
CA GLU A 81 13.18 -8.91 -9.60
C GLU A 81 13.71 -9.90 -8.55
N LYS A 82 14.91 -10.44 -8.76
CA LYS A 82 15.56 -11.34 -7.79
C LYS A 82 15.86 -10.64 -6.47
N GLU A 83 16.29 -9.38 -6.54
CA GLU A 83 16.56 -8.60 -5.33
C GLU A 83 15.25 -8.31 -4.56
N PHE A 84 14.18 -7.99 -5.29
CA PHE A 84 12.85 -7.78 -4.73
C PHE A 84 12.34 -9.03 -4.00
N ASP A 85 12.38 -10.18 -4.66
CA ASP A 85 11.94 -11.46 -4.09
C ASP A 85 12.72 -11.79 -2.80
N LYS A 86 14.05 -11.62 -2.84
CA LYS A 86 14.91 -11.84 -1.67
C LYS A 86 14.55 -10.93 -0.50
N LYS A 87 14.22 -9.65 -0.76
CA LYS A 87 13.80 -8.69 0.28
C LYS A 87 12.43 -9.07 0.86
N MET A 88 11.51 -9.52 0.02
CA MET A 88 10.18 -9.96 0.45
C MET A 88 10.26 -11.23 1.31
N GLU A 89 11.07 -12.21 0.92
CA GLU A 89 11.31 -13.42 1.70
C GLU A 89 11.96 -13.11 3.07
N ALA A 90 12.98 -12.24 3.09
CA ALA A 90 13.64 -11.83 4.32
C ALA A 90 12.69 -11.08 5.28
N GLY A 91 11.83 -10.22 4.75
CA GLY A 91 10.81 -9.50 5.52
C GLY A 91 9.74 -10.42 6.11
N VAL A 92 9.34 -11.48 5.39
CA VAL A 92 8.42 -12.52 5.89
C VAL A 92 9.09 -13.34 7.00
N SER A 93 10.35 -13.74 6.83
CA SER A 93 11.11 -14.50 7.82
C SER A 93 11.27 -13.74 9.15
N SER A 94 11.56 -12.43 9.07
CA SER A 94 11.64 -11.55 10.24
C SER A 94 10.30 -11.39 10.97
N ALA A 95 9.17 -11.44 10.25
CA ALA A 95 7.83 -11.31 10.85
C ALA A 95 7.34 -12.60 11.54
N ILE A 96 7.89 -13.76 11.16
CA ILE A 96 7.56 -15.06 11.79
C ILE A 96 8.32 -15.24 13.11
N GLN A 97 9.54 -14.72 13.22
CA GLN A 97 10.35 -14.80 14.44
C GLN A 97 9.86 -13.92 15.60
N THR A 98 9.01 -12.92 15.34
CA THR A 98 8.48 -12.01 16.37
C THR A 98 7.12 -12.42 16.96
N ARG A 99 6.51 -13.51 16.49
CA ARG A 99 5.32 -14.09 17.15
C ARG A 99 5.73 -14.88 18.39
N PRO A 100 5.26 -14.54 19.60
CA PRO A 100 5.45 -15.42 20.75
C PRO A 100 4.71 -16.73 20.49
N GLN A 101 5.41 -17.85 20.64
CA GLN A 101 4.82 -19.19 20.68
C GLN A 101 3.91 -19.31 21.92
N PRO A 102 2.81 -20.07 21.85
CA PRO A 102 1.80 -20.13 22.91
C PRO A 102 2.33 -20.63 24.25
#